data_AF-A0A3B1DD08-F1
#
_entry.id   AF-A0A3B1DD08-F1
#
_cell.length_a   1.000
_cell.length_b   1.000
_cell.length_c   1.000
_cell.angle_alpha   90.00
_cell.angle_beta   90.00
_cell.angle_gamma   90.00
#
_symmetry.space_group_name_H-M   'P 1'
#
loop_
_entity.id
_entity.type
_entity.pdbx_description
1 polymer ?
#
loop_
_entity_poly.entity_id
_entity_poly.type
_entity_poly.pdbx_seq_one_letter_code
_entity_poly.pdbx_strand_id
1 'polypeptide(L)'
;MVKEQRVLVVNGQPETEEVLKVVLEPRGFKIDRVSHQAAMDEADLPQKPRLIVLHEESPSQPQAVSNDSYHGVPRVIIGSMFTPKNDAKNGEKRLSQPFQYGELIQMIDHLLKNETTCSK
;
A
#
# COMPACT_ATOMS: atom_id res chain seq x y z
N MET A 1 2.96 -23.80 -8.39
CA MET A 1 2.25 -22.58 -8.80
C MET A 1 2.85 -21.42 -8.03
N VAL A 2 3.62 -20.55 -8.69
CA VAL A 2 4.18 -19.36 -8.04
C VAL A 2 3.00 -18.38 -7.91
N LYS A 3 2.53 -18.13 -6.69
CA LYS A 3 1.49 -17.12 -6.47
C LYS A 3 2.08 -15.76 -6.87
N GLU A 4 1.51 -15.14 -7.89
CA GLU A 4 1.87 -13.79 -8.30
C GLU A 4 1.76 -12.86 -7.09
N GLN A 5 2.85 -12.20 -6.73
CA GLN A 5 2.87 -11.27 -5.61
C GLN A 5 2.34 -9.92 -6.10
N ARG A 6 1.42 -9.28 -5.38
CA ARG A 6 0.77 -8.05 -5.84
C ARG A 6 0.91 -6.92 -4.85
N VAL A 7 1.07 -5.71 -5.38
CA VAL A 7 1.00 -4.45 -4.62
C VAL A 7 -0.11 -3.61 -5.22
N LEU A 8 -1.00 -3.13 -4.38
CA LEU A 8 -2.17 -2.35 -4.79
C LEU A 8 -1.96 -0.88 -4.44
N VAL A 9 -2.03 0.00 -5.43
CA VAL A 9 -1.94 1.45 -5.27
C VAL A 9 -3.34 2.04 -5.32
N VAL A 10 -3.73 2.77 -4.29
CA VAL A 10 -5.08 3.30 -4.09
C VAL A 10 -5.00 4.80 -4.01
N ASN A 11 -5.77 5.48 -4.87
CA ASN A 11 -5.77 6.94 -5.00
C ASN A 11 -4.38 7.53 -5.35
N GLY A 12 -3.42 6.70 -5.74
CA GLY A 12 -2.08 7.14 -6.10
C GLY A 12 -2.05 7.83 -7.46
N GLN A 13 -1.08 8.73 -7.61
CA GLN A 13 -0.75 9.36 -8.90
C GLN A 13 -0.21 8.32 -9.90
N PRO A 14 -0.40 8.52 -11.22
CA PRO A 14 0.15 7.63 -12.24
C PRO A 14 1.66 7.46 -12.13
N GLU A 15 2.37 8.53 -11.76
CA GLU A 15 3.82 8.51 -11.53
C GLU A 15 4.22 7.48 -10.45
N THR A 16 3.46 7.41 -9.34
CA THR A 16 3.71 6.44 -8.27
C THR A 16 3.56 5.00 -8.76
N GLU A 17 2.56 4.72 -9.61
CA GLU A 17 2.37 3.41 -10.21
C GLU A 17 3.56 3.04 -11.11
N GLU A 18 3.96 3.96 -12.00
CA GLU A 18 5.06 3.74 -12.94
C GLU A 18 6.39 3.48 -12.21
N VAL A 19 6.71 4.29 -11.20
CA VAL A 19 7.93 4.11 -10.39
C VAL A 19 7.91 2.75 -9.69
N LEU A 20 6.78 2.37 -9.09
CA LEU A 20 6.67 1.09 -8.41
C LEU A 20 6.77 -0.09 -9.37
N LYS A 21 6.21 0.01 -10.58
CA LYS A 21 6.34 -1.02 -11.62
C LYS A 21 7.80 -1.26 -11.98
N VAL A 22 8.54 -0.19 -12.29
CA VAL A 22 9.97 -0.27 -12.65
C VAL A 22 10.80 -0.95 -11.56
N VAL A 23 10.46 -0.74 -10.29
CA VAL A 23 11.25 -1.24 -9.16
C VAL A 23 10.83 -2.66 -8.72
N LEU A 24 9.54 -2.98 -8.79
CA LEU A 24 8.97 -4.19 -8.19
C LEU A 24 8.60 -5.28 -9.21
N GLU A 25 8.29 -4.93 -10.46
CA GLU A 25 8.04 -5.93 -11.52
C GLU A 25 9.26 -6.81 -11.81
N PRO A 26 10.50 -6.29 -11.88
CA PRO A 26 11.69 -7.12 -12.03
C PRO A 26 11.89 -8.11 -10.87
N ARG A 27 11.26 -7.85 -9.72
CA ARG A 27 11.31 -8.68 -8.51
C ARG A 27 10.15 -9.69 -8.45
N GLY A 28 9.30 -9.74 -9.48
CA GLY A 28 8.16 -10.67 -9.56
C GLY A 28 6.88 -10.18 -8.88
N PHE A 29 6.78 -8.87 -8.59
CA PHE A 29 5.54 -8.27 -8.11
C PHE A 29 4.75 -7.63 -9.24
N LYS A 30 3.43 -7.72 -9.21
CA LYS A 30 2.54 -6.99 -10.10
C LYS A 30 1.94 -5.79 -9.38
N ILE A 31 1.90 -4.64 -10.05
CA ILE A 31 1.34 -3.42 -9.50
C ILE A 31 -0.03 -3.18 -10.13
N ASP A 32 -1.06 -3.19 -9.29
CA ASP A 32 -2.42 -2.84 -9.67
C ASP A 32 -2.74 -1.44 -9.08
N ARG A 33 -3.45 -0.60 -9.82
CA ARG A 33 -3.87 0.73 -9.36
C ARG A 33 -5.38 0.86 -9.41
N VAL A 34 -5.95 1.47 -8.37
CA VAL A 34 -7.36 1.87 -8.31
C VAL A 34 -7.47 3.34 -7.93
N SER A 35 -8.37 4.06 -8.61
CA SER A 35 -8.51 5.51 -8.43
C SER A 35 -9.10 5.88 -7.07
N HIS A 36 -9.95 5.05 -6.49
CA HIS A 36 -10.59 5.33 -5.20
C HIS A 36 -10.75 4.05 -4.37
N GLN A 37 -10.90 4.21 -3.06
CA GLN A 37 -11.09 3.08 -2.14
C GLN A 37 -12.36 2.26 -2.43
N ALA A 38 -13.45 2.90 -2.86
CA ALA A 38 -14.67 2.19 -3.29
C ALA A 38 -14.39 1.24 -4.47
N ALA A 39 -13.46 1.62 -5.36
CA ALA A 39 -13.02 0.75 -6.44
C ALA A 39 -12.15 -0.42 -5.95
N MET A 40 -11.66 -0.44 -4.70
CA MET A 40 -11.05 -1.65 -4.12
C MET A 40 -12.08 -2.71 -3.75
N ASP A 41 -13.28 -2.28 -3.33
CA ASP A 41 -14.42 -3.14 -3.02
C ASP A 41 -15.04 -3.72 -4.29
N GLU A 42 -15.09 -2.90 -5.35
CA GLU A 42 -15.63 -3.31 -6.66
C GLU A 42 -14.59 -4.01 -7.54
N ALA A 43 -13.29 -3.84 -7.26
CA ALA A 43 -12.26 -4.55 -8.00
C ALA A 43 -12.30 -6.02 -7.65
N ASP A 44 -12.72 -6.84 -8.62
CA ASP A 44 -12.54 -8.29 -8.63
C ASP A 44 -11.04 -8.59 -8.76
N LEU A 45 -10.29 -8.34 -7.70
CA LEU A 45 -8.88 -8.67 -7.64
C LEU A 45 -8.77 -10.18 -7.44
N PRO A 46 -8.19 -10.92 -8.40
CA PRO A 46 -8.18 -12.38 -8.35
C PRO A 46 -7.34 -12.93 -7.18
N GLN A 47 -6.51 -12.10 -6.56
CA GLN A 47 -5.68 -12.45 -5.40
C GLN A 47 -5.53 -11.28 -4.43
N LYS A 48 -5.50 -11.61 -3.12
CA LYS A 48 -5.20 -10.66 -2.04
C LYS A 48 -3.80 -10.05 -2.24
N PRO A 49 -3.66 -8.70 -2.23
CA PRO A 49 -2.37 -8.05 -2.36
C PRO A 49 -1.50 -8.31 -1.13
N ARG A 50 -0.18 -8.32 -1.32
CA ARG A 50 0.81 -8.41 -0.23
C ARG A 50 1.04 -7.08 0.45
N LEU A 51 0.77 -5.97 -0.23
CA LEU A 51 0.92 -4.63 0.32
C LEU A 51 -0.05 -3.66 -0.36
N ILE A 52 -0.54 -2.69 0.39
CA ILE A 52 -1.40 -1.61 -0.12
C ILE A 52 -0.69 -0.27 0.04
N VAL A 53 -0.63 0.54 -1.01
CA VAL A 53 -0.15 1.93 -0.97
C VAL A 53 -1.37 2.83 -1.12
N LEU A 54 -1.74 3.55 -0.08
CA LEU A 54 -2.86 4.49 -0.08
C LEU A 54 -2.33 5.91 -0.17
N HIS A 55 -2.87 6.73 -1.05
CA HIS A 55 -2.58 8.16 -1.10
C HIS A 55 -3.78 8.96 -0.58
N GLU A 56 -3.63 9.55 0.60
CA GLU A 56 -4.65 10.36 1.25
C GLU A 56 -4.42 11.85 0.95
N GLU A 57 -5.22 12.41 0.04
CA GLU A 57 -5.15 13.83 -0.33
C GLU A 57 -5.87 14.76 0.66
N SER A 58 -6.68 14.22 1.58
CA SER A 58 -7.43 15.04 2.54
C SER A 58 -7.57 14.36 3.91
N PRO A 59 -7.18 15.05 5.01
CA PRO A 59 -7.27 14.50 6.37
C PRO A 59 -8.71 14.38 6.89
N SER A 60 -9.70 14.92 6.15
CA SER A 60 -11.10 15.01 6.53
C SER A 60 -11.84 13.68 6.45
N GLN A 61 -11.31 12.71 5.70
CA GLN A 61 -11.82 11.34 5.65
C GLN A 61 -10.62 10.42 5.72
N PRO A 62 -10.21 9.97 6.92
CA PRO A 62 -9.27 8.87 7.02
C PRO A 62 -9.88 7.72 6.25
N GLN A 63 -9.30 7.39 5.11
CA GLN A 63 -9.74 6.30 4.26
C GLN A 63 -9.29 5.00 4.93
N ALA A 64 -9.87 4.70 6.09
CA ALA A 64 -9.71 3.43 6.75
C ALA A 64 -10.25 2.37 5.78
N VAL A 65 -9.35 1.61 5.15
CA VAL A 65 -9.73 0.39 4.42
C VAL A 65 -10.39 -0.53 5.45
N SER A 66 -11.71 -0.39 5.58
CA SER A 66 -12.53 -1.08 6.58
C SER A 66 -12.97 -2.45 6.06
N ASN A 67 -12.33 -2.89 4.99
CA ASN A 67 -12.72 -4.06 4.26
C ASN A 67 -12.04 -5.29 4.88
N ASP A 68 -12.85 -6.21 5.41
CA ASP A 68 -12.42 -7.40 6.14
C ASP A 68 -11.46 -8.28 5.29
N SER A 69 -11.68 -8.29 3.97
CA SER A 69 -10.86 -8.98 2.96
C SER A 69 -9.37 -8.58 2.98
N TYR A 70 -9.07 -7.32 3.31
CA TYR A 70 -7.70 -6.78 3.38
C TYR A 70 -7.22 -6.60 4.82
N HIS A 71 -7.93 -7.16 5.79
CA HIS A 71 -7.49 -7.21 7.18
C HIS A 71 -6.15 -7.98 7.26
N GLY A 72 -5.20 -7.42 8.01
CA GLY A 72 -3.85 -7.96 8.16
C GLY A 72 -2.88 -7.73 6.99
N VAL A 73 -3.29 -7.04 5.92
CA VAL A 73 -2.34 -6.65 4.84
C VAL A 73 -1.57 -5.39 5.26
N PRO A 74 -0.24 -5.41 5.19
CA PRO A 74 0.57 -4.24 5.51
C PRO A 74 0.30 -3.14 4.49
N ARG A 75 0.40 -1.89 4.93
CA ARG A 75 0.09 -0.76 4.07
C ARG A 75 0.96 0.45 4.34
N VAL A 76 1.19 1.21 3.27
CA VAL A 76 1.83 2.51 3.31
C VAL A 76 0.77 3.56 3.01
N ILE A 77 0.62 4.54 3.89
CA ILE A 77 -0.29 5.67 3.73
C ILE A 77 0.56 6.90 3.43
N ILE A 78 0.36 7.51 2.26
CA ILE A 78 1.00 8.73 1.80
C ILE A 78 0.03 9.87 2.06
N GLY A 79 0.43 10.93 2.76
CA GLY A 79 -0.47 12.06 3.01
C GLY A 79 0.26 13.33 3.45
N SER A 80 -0.39 14.48 3.34
CA SER A 80 0.24 15.78 3.64
C SER A 80 0.23 16.14 5.14
N MET A 81 -0.72 15.59 5.91
CA MET A 81 -0.77 15.77 7.36
C MET A 81 -1.25 14.49 8.03
N PHE A 82 -0.40 13.90 8.86
CA PHE A 82 -0.84 12.87 9.79
C PHE A 82 -1.22 13.53 11.10
N THR A 83 -2.46 13.34 11.53
CA THR A 83 -2.76 13.53 12.94
C THR A 83 -1.97 12.47 13.73
N PRO A 84 -1.34 12.82 14.86
CA PRO A 84 -0.72 11.86 15.77
C PRO A 84 -1.82 11.07 16.49
N LYS A 85 -2.67 10.37 15.74
CA LYS A 85 -3.51 9.32 16.29
C LYS A 85 -2.64 8.10 16.50
N ASN A 86 -2.47 7.77 17.77
CA ASN A 86 -1.69 6.68 18.36
C ASN A 86 -2.16 5.26 17.99
N ASP A 87 -2.86 5.13 16.86
CA ASP A 87 -3.43 3.88 16.34
C ASP A 87 -2.77 3.56 14.99
N ALA A 88 -1.44 3.51 14.96
CA ALA A 88 -0.78 2.77 13.89
C ALA A 88 -1.13 1.30 14.11
N LYS A 89 -2.14 0.78 13.39
CA LYS A 89 -2.45 -0.65 13.44
C LYS A 89 -1.21 -1.42 13.00
N ASN A 90 -0.95 -2.56 13.61
CA ASN A 90 0.21 -3.39 13.29
C ASN A 90 0.31 -3.61 11.77
N GLY A 91 1.40 -3.16 11.14
CA GLY A 91 1.61 -3.25 9.69
C GLY A 91 1.29 -1.98 8.89
N GLU A 92 0.82 -0.90 9.52
CA GLU A 92 0.63 0.40 8.86
C GLU A 92 1.88 1.28 8.98
N LYS A 93 2.32 1.86 7.86
CA LYS A 93 3.40 2.84 7.80
C LYS A 93 2.90 4.11 7.12
N ARG A 94 3.32 5.26 7.62
CA ARG A 94 2.87 6.58 7.15
C ARG A 94 4.04 7.35 6.55
N LEU A 95 3.85 7.93 5.36
CA LEU A 95 4.84 8.70 4.61
C LEU A 95 4.30 10.11 4.33
N SER A 96 4.96 11.12 4.89
CA SER A 96 4.47 12.50 4.84
C SER A 96 4.93 13.16 3.54
N GLN A 97 4.07 13.95 2.90
CA GLN A 97 4.49 14.83 1.82
C GLN A 97 5.20 16.09 2.35
N PRO A 98 6.22 16.62 1.65
CA PRO A 98 6.85 16.06 0.45
C PRO A 98 7.72 14.83 0.79
N PHE A 99 7.74 13.82 -0.08
CA PHE A 99 8.54 12.61 0.09
C PHE A 99 9.39 12.32 -1.16
N GLN A 100 10.42 11.49 -1.00
CA GLN A 100 11.17 10.95 -2.12
C GLN A 100 10.74 9.52 -2.43
N TYR A 101 10.71 9.15 -3.72
CA TYR A 101 10.39 7.77 -4.13
C TYR A 101 11.31 6.72 -3.51
N GLY A 102 12.58 7.05 -3.27
CA GLY A 102 13.50 6.18 -2.55
C GLY A 102 13.00 5.81 -1.14
N GLU A 103 12.39 6.76 -0.41
CA GLU A 103 11.83 6.52 0.92
C GLU A 103 10.60 5.61 0.86
N LEU A 104 9.70 5.85 -0.10
CA LEU A 104 8.54 4.99 -0.35
C LEU A 104 8.97 3.54 -0.63
N ILE A 105 9.95 3.37 -1.52
CA ILE A 105 10.47 2.05 -1.89
C ILE A 105 11.09 1.34 -0.68
N GLN A 106 11.88 2.05 0.13
CA GLN A 106 12.47 1.47 1.35
C GLN A 106 11.41 1.02 2.35
N MET A 107 10.36 1.82 2.55
CA MET A 107 9.24 1.46 3.43
C MET A 107 8.49 0.23 2.92
N ILE A 108 8.21 0.15 1.62
CA ILE A 108 7.59 -1.01 0.99
C ILE A 108 8.47 -2.25 1.17
N ASP A 109 9.77 -2.13 0.93
CA ASP A 109 10.72 -3.24 1.06
C ASP A 109 10.81 -3.76 2.51
N HIS A 110 10.83 -2.87 3.49
CA HIS A 110 10.77 -3.24 4.90
C HIS A 110 9.49 -3.99 5.25
N LEU A 111 8.34 -3.53 4.77
CA LEU A 111 7.07 -4.20 5.02
C LEU A 111 7.01 -5.59 4.36
N LEU A 112 7.43 -5.70 3.11
CA LEU A 112 7.45 -6.96 2.36
C LEU A 112 8.42 -7.99 2.97
N LYS A 113 9.53 -7.55 3.57
CA LYS A 113 10.48 -8.42 4.28
C LYS A 113 9.92 -8.91 5.62
N ASN A 114 9.28 -8.03 6.38
CA ASN A 114 8.77 -8.34 7.72
C ASN A 114 7.59 -9.34 7.70
N GLU A 115 6.78 -9.32 6.64
CA GLU A 115 5.72 -10.30 6.35
C GLU A 115 6.23 -11.76 6.35
N THR A 116 7.50 -11.98 6.02
CA THR A 116 8.09 -13.32 5.92
C THR A 116 8.59 -13.88 7.26
N THR A 117 8.56 -13.08 8.35
CA THR A 117 9.30 -13.40 9.59
C THR A 117 8.47 -13.69 10.84
N CYS A 118 7.14 -13.75 10.76
CA CYS A 118 6.32 -14.16 11.91
C CYS A 118 5.61 -15.50 11.68
N SER A 119 6.40 -16.58 11.74
CA SER A 119 5.93 -17.91 12.12
C SER A 119 7.01 -18.50 13.02
N LYS A 120 6.81 -18.41 14.33
CA LYS A 120 7.50 -19.24 15.31
C LYS A 120 6.53 -19.62 16.40
#